data_AF-A0A1J5K5R9-F1
#
_entry.id   AF-A0A1J5K5R9-F1
#
_cell.length_a   1.000
_cell.length_b   1.000
_cell.length_c   1.000
_cell.angle_alpha   90.00
_cell.angle_beta   90.00
_cell.angle_gamma   90.00
#
_symmetry.space_group_name_H-M   'P 1'
#
loop_
_entity.id
_entity.type
_entity.pdbx_description
1 polymer ?
#
loop_
_entity_poly.entity_id
_entity_poly.type
_entity_poly.pdbx_seq_one_letter_code
_entity_poly.pdbx_strand_id
1 'polypeptide(L)'
;MVKTSSKTVQSLDGRTPIKHVNINLMEKLAVTILIGTLIFMFFTFIHLRKSRKLGTLLITTGNKDPEIPLQVYKQDIETFLTQVRYFKDKRNHSVYRPGIFQTVFGGKCKTKVDTYSIELQGPYHIIKILEGILSTPASKFRSKRTL
;
A
#
# COMPACT_ATOMS: atom_id res chain seq x y z
N MET A 1 73.47 11.58 -43.89
CA MET A 1 73.30 12.61 -42.84
C MET A 1 72.09 12.26 -42.00
N VAL A 2 72.32 11.88 -40.74
CA VAL A 2 71.29 11.54 -39.76
C VAL A 2 71.05 12.74 -38.87
N LYS A 3 69.78 13.13 -38.70
CA LYS A 3 69.13 13.87 -37.60
C LYS A 3 67.76 14.34 -38.13
N THR A 4 66.64 14.28 -37.41
CA THR A 4 66.50 14.41 -35.96
C THR A 4 65.19 13.76 -35.49
N SER A 5 65.31 13.08 -34.36
CA SER A 5 64.26 12.46 -33.55
C SER A 5 63.13 13.44 -33.19
N SER A 6 61.89 13.03 -33.43
CA SER A 6 60.71 13.66 -32.84
C SER A 6 60.73 13.38 -31.35
N LYS A 7 61.27 14.32 -30.57
CA LYS A 7 61.25 14.27 -29.12
C LYS A 7 59.82 14.49 -28.63
N THR A 8 59.28 13.46 -28.01
CA THR A 8 58.13 13.52 -27.10
C THR A 8 58.35 14.66 -26.10
N VAL A 9 57.53 15.70 -26.17
CA VAL A 9 57.49 16.75 -25.15
C VAL A 9 56.79 16.14 -23.93
N GLN A 10 57.58 15.66 -22.98
CA GLN A 10 57.10 15.42 -21.62
C GLN A 10 56.72 16.77 -21.02
N SER A 11 55.45 16.90 -20.64
CA SER A 11 54.96 18.04 -19.85
C SER A 11 55.61 18.01 -18.47
N LEU A 12 56.61 18.86 -18.28
CA LEU A 12 57.09 19.32 -16.98
C LEU A 12 56.34 20.61 -16.65
N ASP A 13 55.17 20.51 -16.00
CA ASP A 13 54.86 21.35 -14.84
C ASP A 13 53.55 20.90 -14.16
N GLY A 14 53.52 21.05 -12.84
CA GLY A 14 52.45 20.56 -11.98
C GLY A 14 51.11 21.28 -12.13
N ARG A 15 50.03 20.50 -11.94
CA ARG A 15 48.60 20.87 -11.80
C ARG A 15 47.82 21.13 -13.11
N THR A 16 47.15 20.09 -13.58
CA THR A 16 45.67 19.93 -13.51
C THR A 16 45.25 18.64 -14.24
N PRO A 17 44.43 17.78 -13.60
CA PRO A 17 43.05 17.68 -14.09
C PRO A 17 42.07 17.40 -12.94
N ILE A 18 41.79 18.37 -12.07
CA ILE A 18 40.84 18.16 -10.95
C ILE A 18 39.40 18.55 -11.34
N LYS A 19 39.19 19.37 -12.38
CA LYS A 19 37.85 19.84 -12.76
C LYS A 19 37.05 18.85 -13.61
N HIS A 20 37.63 18.22 -14.64
CA HIS A 20 36.86 17.35 -15.55
C HIS A 20 36.43 16.01 -14.97
N VAL A 21 37.21 15.44 -14.03
CA VAL A 21 36.87 14.16 -13.39
C VAL A 21 35.73 14.33 -12.36
N ASN A 22 35.72 15.45 -11.64
CA ASN A 22 34.71 15.73 -10.60
C ASN A 22 33.33 16.08 -11.17
N ILE A 23 33.26 16.79 -12.30
CA ILE A 23 31.97 17.15 -12.92
C ILE A 23 31.23 15.88 -13.39
N ASN A 24 31.95 14.97 -14.06
CA ASN A 24 31.38 13.72 -14.56
C ASN A 24 30.94 12.78 -13.42
N LEU A 25 31.62 12.81 -12.27
CA LEU A 25 31.21 12.06 -11.08
C LEU A 25 29.96 12.66 -10.42
N MET A 26 29.89 13.99 -10.29
CA MET A 26 28.75 14.70 -9.70
C MET A 26 27.49 14.58 -10.58
N GLU A 27 27.63 14.65 -11.91
CA GLU A 27 26.52 14.42 -12.85
C GLU A 27 26.00 12.99 -12.77
N LYS A 28 26.89 11.99 -12.71
CA LYS A 28 26.49 10.58 -12.50
C LYS A 28 25.78 10.36 -11.16
N LEU A 29 26.26 11.02 -10.10
CA LEU A 29 25.61 10.97 -8.78
C LEU A 29 24.21 11.59 -8.83
N ALA A 30 24.07 12.76 -9.47
CA ALA A 30 22.79 13.45 -9.62
C ALA A 30 21.78 12.63 -10.44
N VAL A 31 22.22 11.99 -11.54
CA VAL A 31 21.38 11.08 -12.34
C VAL A 31 20.97 9.86 -11.53
N THR A 32 21.88 9.27 -10.76
CA THR A 32 21.58 8.11 -9.91
C THR A 32 20.55 8.46 -8.83
N ILE A 33 20.72 9.61 -8.17
CA ILE A 33 19.76 10.12 -7.19
C ILE A 33 18.41 10.36 -7.88
N LEU A 34 18.38 11.06 -9.02
CA LEU A 34 17.14 11.33 -9.77
C LEU A 34 16.38 10.04 -10.11
N ILE A 35 17.08 9.03 -10.64
CA ILE A 35 16.49 7.72 -10.96
C ILE A 35 15.97 7.05 -9.68
N GLY A 36 16.75 7.05 -8.59
CA GLY A 36 16.33 6.52 -7.30
C GLY A 36 15.07 7.18 -6.76
N THR A 37 14.98 8.50 -6.82
CA THR A 37 13.81 9.27 -6.39
C THR A 37 12.59 8.99 -7.26
N LEU A 38 12.76 8.87 -8.58
CA LEU A 38 11.68 8.52 -9.51
C LEU A 38 11.14 7.11 -9.25
N ILE A 39 12.03 6.14 -9.04
CA ILE A 39 11.65 4.77 -8.68
C ILE A 39 10.90 4.77 -7.35
N PHE A 40 11.41 5.47 -6.34
CA PHE A 40 10.75 5.59 -5.04
C PHE A 40 9.36 6.23 -5.15
N MET A 41 9.24 7.33 -5.90
CA MET A 41 7.95 7.98 -6.17
C MET A 41 6.98 7.03 -6.90
N PHE A 42 7.45 6.27 -7.88
CA PHE A 42 6.64 5.30 -8.60
C PHE A 42 6.10 4.19 -7.69
N PHE A 43 6.96 3.60 -6.85
CA PHE A 43 6.53 2.59 -5.89
C PHE A 43 5.55 3.15 -4.85
N THR A 44 5.82 4.37 -4.36
CA THR A 44 4.93 5.08 -3.43
C THR A 44 3.56 5.32 -4.06
N PHE A 45 3.52 5.76 -5.32
CA PHE A 45 2.29 5.98 -6.07
C PHE A 45 1.49 4.69 -6.28
N ILE A 46 2.16 3.58 -6.63
CA ILE A 46 1.50 2.26 -6.77
C ILE A 46 0.89 1.82 -5.43
N HIS A 47 1.64 1.94 -4.33
CA HIS A 47 1.15 1.58 -2.99
C HIS A 47 -0.05 2.44 -2.57
N LEU A 48 0.03 3.75 -2.81
CA LEU A 48 -1.05 4.68 -2.50
C LEU A 48 -2.31 4.37 -3.33
N ARG A 49 -2.14 4.06 -4.63
CA ARG A 49 -3.25 3.68 -5.52
C ARG A 49 -3.89 2.35 -5.14
N LYS A 50 -3.11 1.37 -4.65
CA LYS A 50 -3.65 0.10 -4.15
C LYS A 50 -4.44 0.28 -2.85
N SER A 51 -4.00 1.18 -1.96
CA SER A 51 -4.68 1.45 -0.68
C SER A 51 -6.04 2.13 -0.83
N ARG A 52 -6.28 2.83 -1.94
CA ARG A 52 -7.56 3.51 -2.20
C ARG A 52 -8.70 2.60 -2.65
N LYS A 53 -8.42 1.35 -3.04
CA LYS A 53 -9.46 0.49 -3.61
C LYS A 53 -10.41 0.00 -2.54
N LEU A 54 -11.70 0.22 -2.76
CA LEU A 54 -12.75 -0.23 -1.86
C LEU A 54 -13.14 -1.67 -2.18
N GLY A 55 -13.68 -2.34 -1.18
CA GLY A 55 -14.25 -3.66 -1.27
C GLY A 55 -15.53 -3.73 -0.47
N THR A 56 -16.38 -4.67 -0.86
CA THR A 56 -17.62 -5.00 -0.18
C THR A 56 -17.65 -6.50 0.12
N LEU A 57 -17.93 -6.86 1.36
CA LEU A 57 -18.24 -8.22 1.79
C LEU A 57 -19.71 -8.27 2.19
N LEU A 58 -20.46 -9.20 1.61
CA LEU A 58 -21.86 -9.43 1.91
C LEU A 58 -22.04 -10.83 2.49
N ILE A 59 -22.55 -10.89 3.71
CA ILE A 59 -22.93 -12.10 4.42
C ILE A 59 -24.45 -12.11 4.45
N THR A 60 -25.06 -13.20 4.00
CA THR A 60 -26.51 -13.41 3.99
C THR A 60 -26.83 -14.76 4.60
N THR A 61 -28.10 -14.99 4.94
CA THR A 61 -28.57 -16.31 5.37
C THR A 61 -28.29 -17.42 4.34
N GLY A 62 -28.19 -17.09 3.06
CA GLY A 62 -27.93 -18.05 1.98
C GLY A 62 -26.46 -18.34 1.67
N ASN A 63 -25.51 -17.60 2.26
CA ASN A 63 -24.07 -17.82 2.01
C ASN A 63 -23.22 -18.00 3.28
N LYS A 64 -23.79 -17.74 4.47
CA LYS A 64 -23.15 -18.04 5.74
C LYS A 64 -23.15 -19.54 6.02
N ASP A 65 -22.35 -19.94 6.99
CA ASP A 65 -22.47 -21.25 7.59
C ASP A 65 -23.88 -21.42 8.23
N PRO A 66 -24.65 -22.47 7.90
CA PRO A 66 -25.96 -22.71 8.50
C PRO A 66 -25.93 -22.76 10.04
N GLU A 67 -24.86 -23.32 10.61
CA GLU A 67 -24.73 -23.55 12.06
C GLU A 67 -24.39 -22.27 12.83
N ILE A 68 -23.80 -21.27 12.17
CA ILE A 68 -23.35 -20.03 12.82
C ILE A 68 -24.40 -18.92 12.62
N PRO A 69 -25.01 -18.37 13.68
CA PRO A 69 -25.95 -17.25 13.56
C PRO A 69 -25.32 -15.98 12.97
N LEU A 70 -26.08 -15.19 12.23
CA LEU A 70 -25.61 -13.89 11.68
C LEU A 70 -25.02 -12.96 12.75
N GLN A 71 -25.58 -12.99 13.97
CA GLN A 71 -25.11 -12.16 15.06
C GLN A 71 -23.66 -12.47 15.48
N VAL A 72 -23.22 -13.73 15.35
CA VAL A 72 -21.84 -14.13 15.65
C VAL A 72 -20.89 -13.49 14.65
N TYR A 73 -21.20 -13.58 13.34
CA TYR A 73 -20.44 -12.88 12.30
C TYR A 73 -20.36 -11.38 12.54
N LYS A 74 -21.45 -10.75 12.97
CA LYS A 74 -21.43 -9.32 13.33
C LYS A 74 -20.41 -9.05 14.43
N GLN A 75 -20.42 -9.85 15.51
CA GLN A 75 -19.51 -9.69 16.63
C GLN A 75 -18.05 -9.93 16.23
N ASP A 76 -17.79 -10.92 15.38
CA ASP A 76 -16.45 -11.20 14.86
C ASP A 76 -15.93 -10.06 14.00
N ILE A 77 -16.79 -9.45 13.17
CA ILE A 77 -16.46 -8.25 12.39
C ILE A 77 -16.08 -7.08 13.33
N GLU A 78 -16.89 -6.81 14.35
CA GLU A 78 -16.61 -5.72 15.30
C GLU A 78 -15.31 -5.96 16.08
N THR A 79 -15.05 -7.21 16.46
CA THR A 79 -13.84 -7.64 17.17
C THR A 79 -12.61 -7.45 16.29
N PHE A 80 -12.65 -7.96 15.06
CA PHE A 80 -11.57 -7.80 14.09
C PHE A 80 -11.24 -6.33 13.82
N LEU A 81 -12.27 -5.50 13.56
CA LEU A 81 -12.06 -4.06 13.31
C LEU A 81 -11.38 -3.38 14.51
N THR A 82 -11.79 -3.71 15.73
CA THR A 82 -11.17 -3.17 16.94
C THR A 82 -9.71 -3.60 17.07
N GLN A 83 -9.39 -4.87 16.77
CA GLN A 83 -8.02 -5.39 16.79
C GLN A 83 -7.11 -4.68 15.79
N VAL A 84 -7.61 -4.36 14.60
CA VAL A 84 -6.86 -3.58 13.60
C VAL A 84 -6.89 -2.07 13.86
N ARG A 85 -7.32 -1.64 15.06
CA ARG A 85 -7.39 -0.24 15.53
C ARG A 85 -8.37 0.64 14.75
N TYR A 86 -9.48 0.06 14.32
CA TYR A 86 -10.64 0.81 13.86
C TYR A 86 -11.61 1.02 15.01
N PHE A 87 -12.02 2.27 15.21
CA PHE A 87 -12.90 2.68 16.27
C PHE A 87 -14.25 3.09 15.70
N LYS A 88 -15.32 2.67 16.39
CA LYS A 88 -16.70 3.00 16.04
C LYS A 88 -16.91 4.52 16.15
N ASP A 89 -17.51 5.12 15.13
CA ASP A 89 -17.81 6.56 15.11
C ASP A 89 -18.91 6.85 16.14
N LYS A 90 -18.67 7.84 17.01
CA LYS A 90 -19.61 8.23 18.08
C LYS A 90 -20.95 8.73 17.55
N ARG A 91 -20.97 9.30 16.35
CA ARG A 91 -22.19 9.87 15.74
C ARG A 91 -22.92 8.88 14.84
N ASN A 92 -22.20 7.90 14.30
CA ASN A 92 -22.78 6.90 13.43
C ASN A 92 -22.15 5.54 13.69
N HIS A 93 -22.84 4.73 14.50
CA HIS A 93 -22.42 3.40 14.88
C HIS A 93 -22.24 2.41 13.72
N SER A 94 -22.71 2.73 12.50
CA SER A 94 -22.42 1.93 11.30
C SER A 94 -21.03 2.17 10.73
N VAL A 95 -20.33 3.23 11.15
CA VAL A 95 -19.05 3.65 10.58
C VAL A 95 -17.92 3.39 11.56
N TYR A 96 -16.82 2.83 11.05
CA TYR A 96 -15.59 2.58 11.77
C TYR A 96 -14.47 3.38 11.13
N ARG A 97 -13.71 4.12 11.94
CA ARG A 97 -12.61 4.95 11.48
C ARG A 97 -11.28 4.41 12.02
N PRO A 98 -10.22 4.42 11.22
CA PRO A 98 -8.90 4.03 11.68
C PRO A 98 -8.43 5.02 12.75
N GLY A 99 -7.61 4.54 13.70
CA GLY A 99 -6.92 5.40 14.64
C GLY A 99 -6.08 6.48 13.95
N ILE A 100 -5.70 7.53 14.68
CA ILE A 100 -5.04 8.73 14.15
C ILE A 100 -3.83 8.39 13.27
N PHE A 101 -2.99 7.45 13.70
CA PHE A 101 -1.78 7.01 12.98
C PHE A 101 -2.03 6.18 11.70
N GLN A 102 -3.26 5.72 11.46
CA GLN A 102 -3.64 4.88 10.31
C GLN A 102 -4.53 5.63 9.30
N THR A 103 -4.90 6.88 9.56
CA THR A 103 -5.83 7.67 8.74
C THR A 103 -5.40 7.84 7.27
N VAL A 104 -4.10 7.84 6.99
CA VAL A 104 -3.54 8.06 5.64
C VAL A 104 -3.73 6.85 4.72
N PHE A 105 -3.78 5.63 5.26
CA PHE A 105 -3.88 4.38 4.48
C PHE A 105 -5.16 3.59 4.76
N GLY A 106 -5.73 3.77 5.94
CA GLY A 106 -6.83 2.98 6.44
C GLY A 106 -8.12 3.26 5.70
N GLY A 107 -8.50 4.51 5.40
CA GLY A 107 -9.88 4.76 4.95
C GLY A 107 -10.92 4.27 5.98
N LYS A 108 -12.20 4.57 5.81
CA LYS A 108 -13.25 4.15 6.77
C LYS A 108 -13.89 2.83 6.36
N CYS A 109 -14.28 2.03 7.33
CA CYS A 109 -15.18 0.90 7.12
C CYS A 109 -16.62 1.31 7.45
N LYS A 110 -17.60 0.78 6.72
CA LYS A 110 -19.03 0.97 6.97
C LYS A 110 -19.70 -0.39 7.03
N THR A 111 -20.50 -0.63 8.05
CA THR A 111 -21.24 -1.86 8.26
C THR A 111 -22.72 -1.56 8.21
N LYS A 112 -23.47 -2.22 7.33
CA LYS A 112 -24.92 -2.20 7.31
C LYS A 112 -25.42 -3.56 7.78
N VAL A 113 -26.25 -3.57 8.82
CA VAL A 113 -26.81 -4.79 9.41
C VAL A 113 -28.31 -4.75 9.22
N ASP A 114 -28.83 -5.71 8.45
CA ASP A 114 -30.24 -5.96 8.23
C ASP A 114 -30.60 -7.34 8.81
N THR A 115 -31.88 -7.67 8.95
CA THR A 115 -32.35 -8.93 9.59
C THR A 115 -31.74 -10.20 8.95
N TYR A 116 -31.48 -10.16 7.65
CA TYR A 116 -31.03 -11.33 6.88
C TYR A 116 -29.65 -11.16 6.26
N SER A 117 -28.98 -10.03 6.50
CA SER A 117 -27.70 -9.75 5.87
C SER A 117 -26.83 -8.77 6.66
N ILE A 118 -25.53 -8.97 6.56
CA ILE A 118 -24.50 -8.04 7.02
C ILE A 118 -23.67 -7.65 5.80
N GLU A 119 -23.64 -6.36 5.51
CA GLU A 119 -22.80 -5.79 4.47
C GLU A 119 -21.69 -4.96 5.11
N LEU A 120 -20.44 -5.25 4.76
CA LEU A 120 -19.29 -4.47 5.17
C LEU A 120 -18.59 -3.89 3.95
N GLN A 121 -18.45 -2.57 3.93
CA GLN A 121 -17.70 -1.83 2.91
C GLN A 121 -16.46 -1.21 3.54
N GLY A 122 -15.33 -1.22 2.84
CA GLY A 122 -14.09 -0.66 3.37
C GLY A 122 -12.91 -0.87 2.42
N PRO A 123 -11.68 -0.71 2.89
CA PRO A 123 -10.48 -0.96 2.09
C PRO A 123 -10.41 -2.43 1.69
N TYR A 124 -10.20 -2.69 0.40
CA TYR A 124 -10.27 -4.04 -0.14
C TYR A 124 -9.35 -5.04 0.57
N HIS A 125 -8.16 -4.61 1.02
CA HIS A 125 -7.24 -5.48 1.74
C HIS A 125 -7.78 -5.90 3.12
N ILE A 126 -8.38 -4.97 3.88
CA ILE A 126 -9.05 -5.26 5.16
C ILE A 126 -10.22 -6.22 4.94
N ILE A 127 -11.04 -5.95 3.93
CA ILE A 127 -12.18 -6.79 3.56
C ILE A 127 -11.73 -8.20 3.17
N LYS A 128 -10.62 -8.33 2.43
CA LYS A 128 -10.11 -9.63 1.98
C LYS A 128 -9.52 -10.45 3.12
N ILE A 129 -8.84 -9.82 4.07
CA ILE A 129 -8.34 -10.49 5.29
C ILE A 129 -9.53 -11.00 6.11
N LEU A 130 -10.53 -10.15 6.32
CA LEU A 130 -11.73 -10.51 7.06
C LEU A 130 -12.53 -11.63 6.40
N GLU A 131 -12.67 -11.62 5.07
CA GLU A 131 -13.26 -12.74 4.32
C GLU A 131 -12.55 -14.06 4.67
N GLY A 132 -11.21 -14.07 4.72
CA GLY A 132 -10.43 -15.25 5.08
C GLY A 132 -10.65 -15.71 6.51
N ILE A 133 -10.80 -14.77 7.47
CA ILE A 133 -11.03 -15.09 8.89
C ILE A 133 -12.44 -15.65 9.11
N LEU A 134 -13.45 -15.08 8.45
CA LEU A 134 -14.84 -15.48 8.64
C LEU A 134 -15.21 -16.75 7.87
N SER A 135 -14.44 -17.10 6.82
CA SER A 135 -14.76 -18.23 5.95
C SER A 135 -14.63 -19.56 6.70
N THR A 136 -15.73 -20.31 6.76
CA THR A 136 -15.77 -21.72 7.14
C THR A 136 -15.87 -22.60 5.89
N PRO A 137 -15.61 -23.92 6.00
CA PRO A 137 -15.83 -24.86 4.89
C PRO A 137 -17.26 -24.85 4.33
N ALA A 138 -18.26 -24.51 5.14
CA ALA A 138 -19.67 -24.45 4.72
C ALA A 138 -20.13 -23.06 4.26
N SER A 139 -19.29 -22.03 4.41
CA SER A 139 -19.57 -20.67 3.96
C SER A 139 -19.13 -20.42 2.50
N LYS A 140 -19.81 -19.50 1.81
CA LYS A 140 -19.52 -19.13 0.41
C LYS A 140 -19.39 -17.62 0.25
N PHE A 141 -18.54 -17.02 1.07
CA PHE A 141 -18.29 -15.58 1.01
C PHE A 141 -17.50 -15.18 -0.23
N ARG A 142 -17.78 -13.98 -0.74
CA ARG A 142 -17.01 -13.42 -1.85
C ARG A 142 -16.93 -11.90 -1.70
N SER A 143 -15.74 -11.39 -1.41
CA SER A 143 -15.51 -9.95 -1.50
C SER A 143 -15.58 -9.50 -2.96
N LYS A 144 -16.29 -8.40 -3.19
CA LYS A 144 -16.32 -7.70 -4.46
C LYS A 144 -15.46 -6.46 -4.35
N ARG A 145 -14.64 -6.21 -5.37
CA ARG A 145 -13.84 -5.00 -5.46
C ARG A 145 -14.70 -3.90 -6.07
N THR A 146 -14.69 -2.73 -5.46
CA THR A 146 -15.39 -1.54 -5.94
C THR A 146 -14.32 -0.49 -6.27
N LEU A 147 -14.38 0.06 -7.48
CA LEU A 147 -13.39 1.01 -8.00
C LEU A 147 -13.47 2.36 -7.29
#